data_AF-V9EAC3-F1
#
_entry.id   AF-V9EAC3-F1
#
_cell.length_a   1.000
_cell.length_b   1.000
_cell.length_c   1.000
_cell.angle_alpha   90.00
_cell.angle_beta   90.00
_cell.angle_gamma   90.00
#
_symmetry.space_group_name_H-M   'P 1'
#
loop_
_entity.id
_entity.type
_entity.pdbx_description
1 polymer ?
#
loop_
_entity_poly.entity_id
_entity_poly.type
_entity_poly.pdbx_seq_one_letter_code
_entity_poly.pdbx_strand_id
1 'polypeptide(L)' 'MVAGDPWSETCAIKILASYVRNGGDLDSLDKSCVDEMPAFNLITPDYYLESYLGTDDAYDGEYNSSLASYS' A
#
# COMPACT_ATOMS: atom_id res chain seq x y z
N MET A 1 6.86 0.06 -11.56
CA MET A 1 7.43 -1.25 -11.17
C MET A 1 6.98 -2.27 -12.19
N VAL A 2 7.93 -2.94 -12.82
CA VAL A 2 7.67 -4.03 -13.74
C VAL A 2 7.66 -5.32 -12.93
N ALA A 3 6.61 -6.13 -13.08
CA ALA A 3 6.50 -7.40 -12.36
C ALA A 3 7.68 -8.32 -12.70
N GLY A 4 8.36 -8.84 -11.66
CA GLY A 4 9.53 -9.71 -11.82
C GLY A 4 10.86 -8.97 -12.01
N ASP A 5 10.86 -7.62 -12.08
CA ASP A 5 12.08 -6.82 -12.10
C ASP A 5 12.21 -5.96 -10.83
N PRO A 6 13.04 -6.38 -9.85
CA PRO A 6 13.23 -5.66 -8.60
C PRO A 6 14.01 -4.34 -8.77
N TRP A 7 14.65 -4.12 -9.93
CA TRP A 7 15.41 -2.91 -10.22
C TRP A 7 14.60 -1.88 -11.02
N SER A 8 13.40 -2.25 -11.44
CA SER A 8 12.53 -1.34 -12.19
C SER A 8 12.17 -0.11 -11.37
N GLU A 9 12.12 1.04 -12.04
CA GLU A 9 11.77 2.30 -11.39
C GLU A 9 10.35 2.22 -10.78
N THR A 10 10.26 2.60 -9.51
CA THR A 10 8.98 2.67 -8.80
C THR A 10 8.28 3.98 -9.12
N CYS A 11 6.95 4.02 -9.01
CA CYS A 11 6.21 5.27 -9.20
C CYS A 11 6.67 6.34 -8.18
N ALA A 12 7.02 5.91 -6.95
CA ALA A 12 7.59 6.80 -5.94
C ALA A 12 8.90 7.47 -6.41
N ILE A 13 9.80 6.73 -7.06
CA ILE A 13 11.04 7.30 -7.61
C ILE A 13 10.75 8.24 -8.78
N LYS A 14 9.79 7.93 -9.65
CA LYS A 14 9.37 8.84 -10.74
C LYS A 14 8.86 10.18 -10.20
N ILE A 15 7.98 10.15 -9.21
CA ILE A 15 7.46 11.36 -8.55
C ILE A 15 8.60 12.16 -7.93
N LEU A 16 9.48 11.50 -7.15
CA LEU A 16 10.62 12.17 -6.51
C LEU A 16 11.56 12.81 -7.54
N ALA A 17 11.82 12.11 -8.65
CA ALA A 17 12.66 12.63 -9.71
C ALA A 17 12.01 13.83 -10.43
N SER A 18 10.68 13.85 -10.57
CA SER A 18 9.95 15.02 -11.09
C SER A 18 10.06 16.23 -10.16
N TYR A 19 9.90 16.02 -8.85
CA TYR A 19 10.08 17.05 -7.83
C TYR A 19 11.45 17.72 -7.94
N VAL A 20 12.51 16.92 -8.00
CA VAL A 20 13.89 17.43 -8.11
C VAL A 20 14.10 18.20 -9.42
N ARG A 21 13.61 17.68 -10.55
CA ARG A 21 13.75 18.34 -11.86
C ARG A 21 12.99 19.66 -11.93
N ASN A 22 11.87 19.76 -11.22
CA ASN A 22 11.02 20.96 -11.18
C ASN A 22 11.36 21.89 -10.00
N GLY A 23 12.57 21.79 -9.45
CA GLY A 23 13.06 22.73 -8.42
C GLY A 23 12.33 22.63 -7.08
N GLY A 24 11.70 21.49 -6.81
CA GLY A 24 10.90 21.28 -5.61
C GLY A 24 9.48 21.87 -5.69
N ASP A 25 9.01 22.23 -6.87
CA ASP A 25 7.63 22.67 -7.05
C ASP A 25 6.66 21.48 -6.94
N LEU A 26 5.78 21.54 -5.94
CA LEU A 26 4.78 20.51 -5.66
C LEU A 26 3.62 20.53 -6.67
N ASP A 27 3.33 21.69 -7.25
CA ASP A 27 2.26 21.84 -8.25
C ASP A 27 2.67 21.24 -9.60
N SER A 28 3.99 21.13 -9.83
CA SER A 28 4.60 20.55 -11.03
C SER A 28 4.96 19.06 -10.89
N LEU A 29 4.46 18.36 -9.87
CA LEU A 29 4.71 16.91 -9.73
C LEU A 29 4.10 16.12 -10.88
N ASP A 30 4.90 15.26 -11.52
CA ASP A 30 4.38 14.28 -12.46
C ASP A 30 3.82 13.08 -11.69
N LYS A 31 2.49 13.04 -11.57
CA LYS A 31 1.74 11.96 -10.90
C LYS A 31 1.11 10.98 -11.89
N SER A 32 1.41 11.06 -13.18
CA SER A 32 0.83 10.18 -14.20
C SER A 32 1.04 8.69 -13.90
N CYS A 33 2.17 8.33 -13.28
CA CYS A 33 2.43 6.95 -12.88
C CYS A 33 1.47 6.42 -11.80
N VAL A 34 0.79 7.30 -11.04
CA VAL A 34 -0.19 6.90 -10.02
C VAL A 34 -1.44 6.36 -10.70
N ASP A 35 -1.83 6.92 -11.84
CA ASP A 35 -2.99 6.46 -12.61
C ASP A 35 -2.77 5.06 -13.21
N GLU A 36 -1.51 4.65 -13.38
CA GLU A 36 -1.11 3.32 -13.83
C GLU A 36 -0.98 2.30 -12.67
N MET A 37 -0.99 2.76 -11.41
CA MET A 37 -0.86 1.86 -10.27
C MET A 37 -2.16 1.07 -10.09
N PRO A 38 -2.06 -0.23 -9.69
CA PRO A 38 -3.25 -0.97 -9.32
C PRO A 38 -3.95 -0.28 -8.15
N ALA A 39 -5.27 -0.36 -8.13
CA ALA A 39 -6.07 0.14 -7.01
C ALA A 39 -5.56 -0.48 -5.71
N PHE A 40 -5.38 0.36 -4.69
CA PHE A 40 -4.91 -0.11 -3.40
C PHE A 40 -5.99 -0.99 -2.78
N ASN A 41 -5.69 -2.28 -2.61
CA ASN A 41 -6.61 -3.22 -1.98
C ASN A 41 -6.37 -3.23 -0.47
N LEU A 42 -7.28 -2.59 0.26
CA LEU A 42 -7.28 -2.53 1.72
C LEU A 42 -8.04 -3.71 2.38
N ILE A 43 -8.43 -4.72 1.60
CA ILE A 43 -9.00 -5.94 2.15
C ILE A 43 -7.85 -6.73 2.79
N THR A 44 -7.82 -6.74 4.11
CA THR A 44 -6.93 -7.60 4.87
C THR A 44 -7.42 -9.04 4.76
N PRO A 45 -6.56 -10.00 4.36
CA PRO A 45 -6.96 -11.40 4.33
C PRO A 45 -7.39 -11.90 5.72
N ASP A 46 -8.45 -12.72 5.77
CA ASP A 46 -9.08 -13.21 7.01
C ASP A 46 -8.05 -13.80 7.99
N TYR A 47 -7.08 -14.57 7.49
CA TYR A 47 -6.00 -15.13 8.31
C TYR A 47 -5.23 -14.06 9.10
N TYR A 48 -4.96 -12.90 8.49
CA TYR A 48 -4.28 -11.80 9.16
C TYR A 48 -5.20 -11.09 10.17
N LEU A 49 -6.49 -10.96 9.86
CA LEU A 49 -7.48 -10.40 10.78
C LEU A 49 -7.59 -11.25 12.04
N GLU A 50 -7.79 -12.55 11.88
CA GLU A 50 -7.93 -13.48 13.00
C GLU A 50 -6.62 -13.58 13.80
N SER A 51 -5.49 -13.84 13.13
CA SER A 51 -4.22 -14.13 13.82
C SER A 51 -3.63 -12.92 14.53
N TYR A 52 -3.74 -11.72 13.95
CA TYR A 52 -3.09 -10.52 14.50
C TYR A 52 -4.05 -9.57 15.21
N LEU A 53 -5.28 -9.44 14.70
CA LEU A 53 -6.26 -8.51 15.26
C LEU A 53 -7.29 -9.23 16.15
N GLY A 54 -7.40 -10.57 16.06
CA GLY A 54 -8.35 -11.35 16.85
C GLY A 54 -9.79 -11.00 16.52
N THR A 55 -10.07 -10.64 15.27
CA THR A 55 -11.40 -10.20 14.84
C THR A 55 -11.67 -10.66 13.41
N ASP A 56 -12.94 -10.70 13.02
CA ASP A 56 -13.43 -11.03 11.68
C ASP A 56 -13.72 -9.80 10.81
N ASP A 57 -13.67 -8.59 11.40
CA ASP A 57 -13.83 -7.32 10.69
C ASP A 57 -12.67 -6.36 11.02
N ALA A 58 -11.96 -5.94 9.97
CA ALA A 58 -10.77 -5.09 10.06
C ALA A 58 -11.02 -3.67 10.58
N TYR A 59 -12.25 -3.18 10.51
CA TYR A 59 -12.60 -1.78 10.73
C TYR A 59 -13.48 -1.59 11.96
N ASP A 60 -14.56 -2.37 12.06
CA ASP A 60 -15.58 -2.24 13.11
C ASP A 60 -15.75 -3.54 13.95
N GLY A 61 -14.84 -4.49 13.79
CA GLY A 61 -14.91 -5.79 14.46
C GLY A 61 -14.62 -5.73 15.96
N GLU A 62 -15.33 -6.58 16.72
CA GLU A 62 -15.05 -6.78 18.14
C GLU A 62 -13.90 -7.78 18.31
N TYR A 63 -13.08 -7.57 19.34
CA TYR A 63 -12.03 -8.52 19.69
C TYR A 63 -12.63 -9.82 20.22
N ASN A 64 -12.27 -10.94 19.59
CA ASN A 64 -12.61 -12.29 19.97
C ASN A 64 -11.32 -13.10 20.18
N SER A 65 -11.00 -13.35 21.45
CA SER A 65 -9.81 -14.12 21.84
C SER A 65 -9.79 -15.56 21.30
N SER A 66 -10.93 -16.10 20.85
CA SER A 66 -10.99 -17.42 20.22
C SER A 66 -10.49 -17.41 18.77
N LEU A 67 -10.49 -16.24 18.12
CA LEU A 67 -9.94 -16.04 16.77
C LEU A 67 -8.45 -15.75 16.81
N ALA A 68 -7.98 -15.11 17.89
CA ALA A 68 -6.57 -14.79 18.08
C ALA A 68 -5.73 -16.05 18.32
N SER A 69 -5.28 -16.70 17.25
CA SER A 69 -4.29 -17.76 17.33
C SER A 69 -2.89 -17.15 17.45
N TYR A 70 -2.38 -17.01 18.68
CA TYR A 70 -0.95 -16.86 18.91
C TYR A 70 -0.25 -18.18 18.56
N SER A 71 0.43 -18.23 17.42
CA SER A 71 1.47 -19.23 17.14
C SER A 71 2.85 -18.62 17.29
#